data_AF-A0A1N7PFY2-F1
#
_entry.id   AF-A0A1N7PFY2-F1
#
_cell.length_a   1.000
_cell.length_b   1.000
_cell.length_c   1.000
_cell.angle_alpha   90.00
_cell.angle_beta   90.00
_cell.angle_gamma   90.00
#
_symmetry.space_group_name_H-M   'P 1'
#
loop_
_entity.id
_entity.type
_entity.pdbx_description
1 polymer ?
#
loop_
_entity_poly.entity_id
_entity_poly.type
_entity_poly.pdbx_seq_one_letter_code
_entity_poly.pdbx_strand_id
1 'polypeptide(L)'
;MLTIHISPLHNLKLDNDSGLYAMETKLVLEISNKSINPFAINNLKVVSRKKSLLSFKAKNEFSQNKDEIINPQSTHQLTLKGLNFEKSRKYMVMINNEYISNEL
;
A
#
# COMPACT_ATOMS: atom_id res chain seq x y z
N MET A 1 12.63 13.81 -5.81
CA MET A 1 11.23 13.72 -5.37
C MET A 1 10.81 12.26 -5.40
N LEU A 2 10.23 11.76 -4.30
CA LEU A 2 9.66 10.41 -4.25
C LEU A 2 8.18 10.51 -4.64
N THR A 3 7.72 9.63 -5.52
CA THR A 3 6.30 9.51 -5.88
C THR A 3 5.84 8.10 -5.60
N ILE A 4 4.67 7.95 -4.97
CA ILE A 4 4.11 6.65 -4.60
C ILE A 4 2.73 6.55 -5.23
N HIS A 5 2.56 5.59 -6.13
CA HIS A 5 1.26 5.23 -6.68
C HIS A 5 0.77 3.93 -6.07
N ILE A 6 -0.52 3.88 -5.73
CA ILE A 6 -1.16 2.68 -5.19
C ILE A 6 -2.35 2.27 -6.04
N SER A 7 -2.48 0.96 -6.23
CA SER A 7 -3.58 0.34 -6.97
C SER A 7 -3.97 -1.00 -6.34
N PRO A 8 -5.27 -1.37 -6.38
CA PRO A 8 -5.70 -2.70 -5.95
C PRO A 8 -5.49 -3.69 -7.08
N LEU A 9 -5.01 -4.88 -6.75
CA LEU A 9 -4.96 -6.02 -7.66
C LEU A 9 -5.86 -7.14 -7.11
N HIS A 10 -6.80 -7.61 -7.91
CA HIS A 10 -7.75 -8.65 -7.54
C HIS A 10 -7.36 -9.95 -8.26
N ASN A 11 -7.01 -10.97 -7.50
CA ASN A 11 -6.65 -12.27 -8.04
C ASN A 11 -7.66 -13.31 -7.59
N LEU A 12 -8.12 -14.16 -8.53
CA LEU A 12 -8.84 -15.37 -8.17
C LEU A 12 -7.82 -16.40 -7.67
N LYS A 13 -8.00 -16.91 -6.44
CA LYS A 13 -7.13 -17.93 -5.85
C LYS A 13 -7.97 -19.16 -5.51
N LEU A 14 -7.54 -20.33 -5.97
CA LEU A 14 -8.10 -21.60 -5.51
C LEU A 14 -7.54 -21.90 -4.14
N ASP A 15 -8.42 -22.12 -3.17
CA ASP A 15 -8.06 -22.71 -1.89
C ASP A 15 -8.02 -24.23 -2.05
N ASN A 16 -6.84 -24.81 -1.91
CA ASN A 16 -6.62 -26.24 -2.12
C ASN A 16 -7.24 -27.09 -0.99
N ASP A 17 -7.51 -26.52 0.18
CA ASP A 17 -8.08 -27.24 1.32
C ASP A 17 -9.60 -27.35 1.21
N SER A 18 -10.27 -26.27 0.80
CA SER A 18 -11.73 -26.23 0.62
C SER A 18 -12.19 -26.55 -0.80
N GLY A 19 -11.30 -26.50 -1.79
CA GLY A 19 -11.63 -26.66 -3.21
C GLY A 19 -12.41 -25.48 -3.81
N LEU A 20 -12.54 -24.37 -3.07
CA LEU A 20 -13.31 -23.20 -3.47
C LEU A 20 -12.40 -22.08 -3.98
N TYR A 21 -12.89 -21.33 -4.97
CA TYR A 21 -12.23 -20.10 -5.39
C TYR A 21 -12.60 -18.96 -4.44
N ALA A 22 -11.59 -18.22 -3.98
CA ALA A 22 -11.73 -16.98 -3.24
C ALA A 22 -11.10 -15.81 -4.00
N MET A 23 -11.66 -14.62 -3.83
CA MET A 23 -11.05 -13.39 -4.34
C MET A 23 -10.01 -12.89 -3.33
N GLU A 24 -8.75 -12.82 -3.74
CA GLU A 24 -7.67 -12.23 -2.96
C GLU A 24 -7.39 -10.81 -3.48
N THR A 25 -7.59 -9.79 -2.65
CA THR A 25 -7.18 -8.42 -2.96
C THR A 25 -5.78 -8.14 -2.41
N LYS A 26 -4.91 -7.60 -3.26
CA LYS A 26 -3.55 -7.15 -2.93
C LYS A 26 -3.44 -5.66 -3.20
N LEU A 27 -2.54 -4.99 -2.50
CA LEU A 27 -2.17 -3.61 -2.81
C LEU A 27 -0.83 -3.60 -3.53
N VAL A 28 -0.79 -3.05 -4.74
CA VAL A 28 0.44 -2.84 -5.48
C VAL A 28 0.86 -1.40 -5.30
N LEU A 29 2.13 -1.20 -4.95
CA LEU A 29 2.75 0.10 -4.75
C LEU A 29 3.84 0.27 -5.81
N GLU A 30 3.76 1.34 -6.57
CA GLU A 30 4.83 1.76 -7.46
C GLU A 30 5.51 2.98 -6.85
N ILE A 31 6.79 2.82 -6.49
CA ILE A 31 7.58 3.82 -5.80
C ILE A 31 8.65 4.31 -6.76
N SER A 32 8.51 5.54 -7.24
CA SER A 32 9.46 6.16 -8.14
C SER A 32 10.35 7.16 -7.38
N ASN A 33 11.65 6.88 -7.34
CA ASN A 33 12.65 7.82 -6.84
C ASN A 33 13.20 8.65 -8.00
N LYS A 34 12.67 9.86 -8.18
CA LYS A 34 13.16 10.82 -9.19
C LYS A 34 14.29 11.71 -8.68
N SER A 35 14.87 11.42 -7.52
CA SER A 35 16.02 12.18 -7.00
C SER A 35 17.35 11.59 -7.47
N ILE A 36 18.44 12.31 -7.19
CA ILE A 36 19.82 11.85 -7.44
C ILE A 36 20.38 10.98 -6.31
N ASN A 37 19.71 10.96 -5.14
CA ASN A 37 20.16 10.23 -3.97
C ASN A 37 19.32 8.95 -3.79
N PRO A 38 19.91 7.87 -3.25
CA PRO A 38 19.14 6.69 -2.87
C PRO A 38 18.17 7.04 -1.74
N PHE A 39 17.09 6.27 -1.63
CA PHE A 39 16.09 6.44 -0.60
C PHE A 39 15.84 5.12 0.14
N ALA A 40 15.97 5.11 1.47
CA ALA A 40 15.72 3.94 2.30
C ALA A 40 14.27 3.91 2.78
N ILE A 41 13.58 2.79 2.56
CA ILE A 41 12.25 2.48 3.11
C ILE A 41 12.47 1.70 4.42
N ASN A 42 12.26 2.38 5.54
CA ASN A 42 12.44 1.83 6.88
C ASN A 42 11.12 1.37 7.50
N ASN A 43 10.01 2.04 7.13
CA ASN A 43 8.68 1.73 7.64
C ASN A 43 7.64 1.96 6.55
N LEU A 44 6.71 1.03 6.44
CA LEU A 44 5.56 1.12 5.58
C LEU A 44 4.28 0.97 6.41
N LYS A 45 3.35 1.90 6.22
CA LYS A 45 2.02 1.86 6.84
C LYS A 45 0.92 1.98 5.80
N VAL A 46 -0.17 1.24 6.00
CA VAL A 46 -1.43 1.47 5.29
C VAL A 46 -2.40 2.07 6.28
N VAL A 47 -2.87 3.27 5.98
CA VAL A 47 -3.88 3.96 6.78
C VAL A 47 -5.16 4.07 5.97
N SER A 48 -6.29 3.91 6.65
CA SER A 48 -7.59 4.11 6.03
C SER A 48 -8.38 5.19 6.75
N ARG A 49 -9.22 5.91 6.00
CA ARG A 49 -10.15 6.91 6.54
C ARG A 49 -11.56 6.66 6.01
N LYS A 50 -12.58 6.88 6.84
CA LYS A 50 -13.98 6.76 6.38
C LYS A 50 -14.25 7.81 5.30
N LYS A 51 -15.04 7.45 4.28
CA LYS A 51 -15.50 8.35 3.20
C LYS A 51 -16.52 9.41 3.65
N SER A 52 -17.05 9.30 4.88
CA SER A 52 -18.06 10.21 5.41
C SER A 52 -17.49 11.58 5.79
N LEU A 53 -18.20 12.64 5.45
CA LEU A 53 -17.90 14.05 5.79
C LEU A 53 -17.88 14.32 7.31
N LEU A 54 -18.56 13.50 8.12
CA LEU A 54 -18.77 13.75 9.55
C LEU A 54 -17.86 12.93 10.49
N SER A 55 -17.01 12.04 9.96
CA SER A 55 -16.16 11.19 10.80
C SER A 55 -14.74 11.05 10.24
N PHE A 56 -13.78 11.72 10.88
CA PHE A 56 -12.35 11.63 10.55
C PHE A 56 -11.64 10.49 11.30
N LYS A 57 -12.28 9.32 11.45
CA LYS A 57 -11.62 8.17 12.10
C LYS A 57 -10.64 7.50 11.13
N ALA A 58 -9.39 7.93 11.19
CA ALA A 58 -8.27 7.22 10.60
C ALA A 58 -8.02 5.91 11.38
N LYS A 59 -7.73 4.82 10.68
CA LYS A 59 -7.29 3.56 11.28
C LYS A 59 -5.99 3.13 10.63
N ASN A 60 -5.08 2.63 11.46
CA ASN A 60 -3.92 1.90 10.98
C ASN A 60 -4.37 0.48 10.61
N GLU A 61 -4.31 0.15 9.33
CA GLU A 61 -4.72 -1.16 8.83
C GLU A 61 -3.53 -2.12 8.75
N PHE A 62 -2.32 -1.58 8.61
CA PHE A 62 -1.11 -2.36 8.44
C PHE A 62 0.12 -1.52 8.75
N SER A 63 1.10 -2.13 9.40
CA SER A 63 2.42 -1.54 9.61
C SER A 63 3.47 -2.63 9.49
N GLN A 64 4.55 -2.34 8.77
CA GLN A 64 5.69 -3.23 8.63
C GLN A 64 6.98 -2.43 8.59
N ASN A 65 7.97 -2.84 9.37
CA ASN A 65 9.33 -2.37 9.21
C ASN A 65 9.96 -3.03 7.99
N LYS A 66 10.69 -2.24 7.22
CA LYS A 66 11.37 -2.64 6.00
C LYS A 66 12.82 -2.16 6.09
N ASP A 67 13.69 -2.74 5.28
CA ASP A 67 15.06 -2.26 5.10
C ASP A 67 15.39 -2.43 3.61
N GLU A 68 14.85 -1.50 2.82
CA GLU A 68 14.87 -1.59 1.37
C GLU A 68 15.31 -0.25 0.76
N ILE A 69 16.32 -0.29 -0.11
CA ILE A 69 16.89 0.90 -0.73
C ILE A 69 16.38 1.04 -2.17
N ILE A 70 15.77 2.18 -2.46
CA ILE A 70 15.33 2.56 -3.79
C ILE A 70 16.40 3.43 -4.44
N ASN A 71 16.97 2.91 -5.53
CA ASN A 71 18.03 3.59 -6.26
C ASN A 71 17.57 4.93 -6.86
N PRO A 72 18.48 5.88 -7.06
CA PRO A 72 18.21 7.10 -7.82
C PRO A 72 17.63 6.78 -9.21
N GLN A 73 16.75 7.66 -9.70
CA GLN A 73 16.16 7.58 -11.05
C GLN A 73 15.55 6.20 -11.39
N SER A 74 14.91 5.54 -10.41
CA SER A 74 14.35 4.21 -10.58
C SER A 74 12.91 4.11 -10.07
N THR A 75 12.19 3.08 -10.54
CA THR A 75 10.87 2.70 -10.04
C THR A 75 10.96 1.29 -9.48
N HIS A 76 10.40 1.12 -8.29
CA HIS A 76 10.36 -0.14 -7.59
C HIS A 76 8.92 -0.52 -7.24
N GLN A 77 8.57 -1.79 -7.41
CA GLN A 77 7.22 -2.29 -7.18
C GLN A 77 7.16 -3.15 -5.92
N LEU A 78 6.29 -2.79 -4.99
CA LEU A 78 5.99 -3.57 -3.80
C LEU A 78 4.56 -4.12 -3.85
N THR A 79 4.37 -5.36 -3.42
CA THR A 79 3.05 -5.96 -3.28
C THR A 79 2.77 -6.27 -1.81
N LEU A 80 1.72 -5.67 -1.27
CA LEU A 80 1.21 -5.97 0.06
C LEU A 80 0.03 -6.93 -0.04
N LYS A 81 0.04 -7.94 0.82
CA LYS A 81 -1.00 -8.98 0.91
C LYS A 81 -1.60 -9.00 2.31
N GLY A 82 -2.75 -9.64 2.46
CA GLY A 82 -3.40 -9.80 3.78
C GLY A 82 -4.09 -8.53 4.30
N LEU A 83 -4.39 -7.58 3.40
CA LEU A 83 -5.15 -6.37 3.73
C LEU A 83 -6.62 -6.60 3.45
N ASN A 84 -7.48 -6.29 4.42
CA ASN A 84 -8.92 -6.29 4.24
C ASN A 84 -9.41 -4.89 3.87
N PHE A 85 -10.09 -4.77 2.74
CA PHE A 85 -10.59 -3.49 2.24
C PHE A 85 -12.09 -3.33 2.51
N GLU A 86 -12.45 -2.21 3.12
CA GLU A 86 -13.81 -1.77 3.37
C GLU A 86 -14.20 -0.73 2.31
N LYS A 87 -15.27 -0.99 1.56
CA LYS A 87 -15.77 -0.09 0.50
C LYS A 87 -16.02 1.34 0.99
N SER A 88 -16.44 1.48 2.24
CA SER A 88 -16.78 2.75 2.89
C SER A 88 -15.56 3.59 3.31
N ARG A 89 -14.35 3.10 3.03
CA ARG A 89 -13.09 3.75 3.43
C ARG A 89 -12.23 4.04 2.21
N LYS A 90 -11.38 5.06 2.36
CA LYS A 90 -10.29 5.37 1.44
C LYS A 90 -8.99 4.91 2.06
N TYR A 91 -8.08 4.45 1.22
CA TYR A 91 -6.81 3.88 1.67
C TYR A 91 -5.64 4.69 1.11
N MET A 92 -4.60 4.84 1.92
CA MET A 92 -3.36 5.51 1.56
C MET A 92 -2.19 4.74 2.17
N VAL A 93 -1.04 4.81 1.50
CA VAL A 93 0.21 4.26 2.00
C VAL A 93 1.12 5.38 2.43
N MET A 94 1.74 5.19 3.59
CA MET A 94 2.75 6.08 4.14
C MET A 94 4.08 5.34 4.21
N ILE A 95 5.13 5.96 3.68
CA ILE A 95 6.52 5.47 3.76
C ILE A 95 7.30 6.40 4.68
N ASN A 96 7.98 5.81 5.67
CA ASN A 96 8.75 6.49 6.72
C ASN A 96 7.96 7.57 7.50
N ASN A 97 6.62 7.53 7.46
CA ASN A 97 5.71 8.57 7.96
C ASN A 97 5.81 9.94 7.25
N GLU A 98 6.56 10.04 6.15
CA GLU A 98 6.84 11.30 5.47
C GLU A 98 6.19 11.36 4.08
N TYR A 99 6.26 10.25 3.34
CA TYR A 99 5.79 10.18 1.97
C TYR A 99 4.45 9.48 1.91
N ILE A 100 3.49 10.09 1.22
CA ILE A 100 2.10 9.65 1.19
C ILE A 100 1.70 9.39 -0.26
N SER A 101 1.04 8.27 -0.50
CA SER A 101 0.51 7.93 -1.83
C SER A 101 -0.75 8.72 -2.21
N ASN A 102 -1.23 8.49 -3.44
CA ASN A 102 -2.63 8.80 -3.78
C ASN A 102 -3.61 8.00 -2.91
N GLU A 103 -4.86 8.45 -2.89
CA GLU A 103 -5.96 7.72 -2.27
C GLU A 103 -6.50 6.63 -3.20
N LEU A 104 -6.94 5.54 -2.60
CA LEU A 104 -7.77 4.49 -3.20
C LEU A 104 -9.22 4.59 -2.72
#